data_AF-A0AAY4C7V4-F1
#
_entry.id   AF-A0AAY4C7V4-F1
#
_cell.length_a   1.000
_cell.length_b   1.000
_cell.length_c   1.000
_cell.angle_alpha   90.00
_cell.angle_beta   90.00
_cell.angle_gamma   90.00
#
_symmetry.space_group_name_H-M   'P 1'
#
loop_
_entity.id
_entity.type
_entity.pdbx_description
1 polymer ?
#
loop_
_entity_poly.entity_id
_entity_poly.type
_entity_poly.pdbx_seq_one_letter_code
_entity_poly.pdbx_strand_id
1 'polypeptide(L)'
;MSLSPVLLLLLLDLLVAASDVLPQPLCTSKACFTAHLERTTFQDAQDKCTYNGGSLTTVTDEEEAASVGSVVSRVAGRDAFWIGLRLQKGTCAAAGTALRGFEWTSGVEASPYSNWDREPASTCTEDRCVAVRHVAPGRDLKWTDASCRGVNFYLCKFPFAGMCGPLRLGGPGRISYTVPFSDVPFGHHSDFWPYGTFALATCGDQVARAICTKQNHTVAWAPPGPPCASSRERSCEYENGGCEHVCAEPGARCACRDGYELGEDEASCAPTDPCHAVPCSHECVAAPHGYACTCPRGLHLGPDRRHCVDVDECLLRPCGEHACHNTPGSYRCRCNQGFQAAEGRCQDVDECAGSPCPQGCVNSPGSFSCECFPGYSSKRDGRVCEDVDECLDGRCVGRCVNTPGGFRCSCPGNLQLADDGVSCVPEAGSVEAQATPTASVTRPATPTTSVTRPATPTTPVTRKSRAAGSGVTVFVLASVIPLSLLVCVSVAAVAAYRCSRGRSASRKKGATVDSYCWVSSGAGTWPDNVEVPK
;
A
#
# COMPACT_ATOMS: atom_id res chain seq x y z
N MET A 1 -28.09 42.12 -60.75
CA MET A 1 -26.95 41.41 -61.37
C MET A 1 -26.71 40.17 -60.54
N SER A 2 -26.83 38.97 -61.11
CA SER A 2 -26.59 37.72 -60.39
C SER A 2 -25.09 37.46 -60.31
N LEU A 3 -24.53 37.32 -59.11
CA LEU A 3 -23.13 36.92 -58.93
C LEU A 3 -23.05 35.41 -59.16
N SER A 4 -22.12 34.97 -60.01
CA SER A 4 -21.94 33.55 -60.34
C SER A 4 -21.66 32.72 -59.07
N PRO A 5 -22.21 31.51 -58.91
CA PRO A 5 -21.94 30.65 -57.76
C PRO A 5 -20.44 30.32 -57.60
N VAL A 6 -19.67 30.36 -58.69
CA VAL A 6 -18.19 30.21 -58.67
C VAL A 6 -17.52 31.37 -57.92
N LEU A 7 -18.03 32.59 -58.04
CA LEU A 7 -17.49 33.76 -57.33
C LEU A 7 -17.89 33.76 -55.85
N LEU A 8 -19.03 33.16 -55.51
CA LEU A 8 -19.43 32.95 -54.11
C LEU A 8 -18.57 31.88 -53.44
N LEU A 9 -18.21 30.80 -54.15
CA LEU A 9 -17.26 29.80 -53.68
C LEU A 9 -15.85 30.38 -53.50
N LEU A 10 -15.35 31.15 -54.48
CA LEU A 10 -14.05 31.83 -54.34
C LEU A 10 -14.01 32.83 -53.17
N LEU A 11 -15.14 33.48 -52.85
CA LEU A 11 -15.24 34.34 -51.66
C LEU A 11 -15.34 33.53 -50.35
N LEU A 12 -15.91 32.32 -50.36
CA LEU A 12 -15.82 31.40 -49.22
C LEU A 12 -14.38 30.90 -49.03
N ASP A 13 -13.68 30.50 -50.11
CA ASP A 13 -12.29 30.02 -50.03
C ASP A 13 -11.34 31.13 -49.54
N LEU A 14 -11.54 32.39 -49.95
CA LEU A 14 -10.81 33.55 -49.43
C LEU A 14 -11.18 33.90 -47.97
N LEU A 15 -12.37 33.57 -47.49
CA LEU A 15 -12.75 33.71 -46.08
C LEU A 15 -12.23 32.57 -45.20
N VAL A 16 -12.13 31.35 -45.74
CA VAL A 16 -11.51 30.20 -45.08
C VAL A 16 -9.99 30.41 -44.93
N ALA A 17 -9.33 30.93 -45.97
CA ALA A 17 -7.89 31.27 -45.93
C ALA A 17 -7.51 32.38 -44.94
N ALA A 18 -8.47 33.05 -44.30
CA ALA A 18 -8.24 34.13 -43.34
C ALA A 18 -8.33 33.68 -41.85
N SER A 19 -8.57 32.38 -41.58
CA SER A 19 -8.88 31.90 -40.22
C SER A 19 -7.81 31.01 -39.56
N ASP A 20 -6.85 30.46 -40.30
CA ASP A 20 -5.77 29.62 -39.74
C ASP A 20 -4.61 30.46 -39.14
N VAL A 21 -4.95 31.47 -38.33
CA VAL A 21 -3.99 32.10 -37.43
C VAL A 21 -3.81 31.17 -36.23
N LEU A 22 -2.98 30.14 -36.39
CA LEU A 22 -2.45 29.38 -35.26
C LEU A 22 -1.89 30.37 -34.22
N PRO A 23 -2.29 30.29 -32.93
CA PRO A 23 -1.85 31.22 -31.92
C PRO A 23 -0.33 31.18 -31.79
N GLN A 24 0.33 32.23 -32.30
CA GLN A 24 1.78 32.32 -32.20
C GLN A 24 2.22 32.31 -30.74
N PRO A 25 3.25 31.52 -30.37
CA PRO A 25 3.76 31.46 -29.01
C PRO A 25 4.20 32.86 -28.57
N LEU A 26 3.83 33.25 -27.34
CA LEU A 26 4.41 34.42 -26.70
C LEU A 26 5.60 33.96 -25.86
N CYS A 27 6.80 34.41 -26.20
CA CYS A 27 8.02 34.05 -25.49
C CYS A 27 8.64 35.27 -24.82
N THR A 28 9.00 35.09 -23.54
CA THR A 28 9.76 36.05 -22.74
C THR A 28 11.22 35.58 -22.62
N SER A 29 12.05 36.24 -21.81
CA SER A 29 13.39 35.74 -21.48
C SER A 29 13.37 34.49 -20.57
N LYS A 30 12.23 34.15 -19.96
CA LYS A 30 12.10 33.06 -18.97
C LYS A 30 11.37 31.83 -19.50
N ALA A 31 10.35 32.02 -20.35
CA ALA A 31 9.52 30.92 -20.88
C ALA A 31 8.78 31.30 -22.18
N CYS A 32 8.34 30.30 -22.94
CA CYS A 32 7.27 30.43 -23.94
C CYS A 32 5.92 30.00 -23.36
N PHE A 33 4.86 30.68 -23.80
CA PHE A 33 3.46 30.37 -23.50
C PHE A 33 2.69 30.11 -24.80
N THR A 34 1.96 29.00 -24.86
CA THR A 34 1.08 28.65 -26.00
C THR A 34 -0.35 28.44 -25.53
N ALA A 35 -1.31 28.71 -26.43
CA ALA A 35 -2.71 28.39 -26.24
C ALA A 35 -3.12 27.30 -27.24
N HIS A 36 -3.82 26.29 -26.75
CA HIS A 36 -4.30 25.17 -27.56
C HIS A 36 -5.83 25.21 -27.63
N LEU A 37 -6.35 25.36 -28.85
CA LEU A 37 -7.78 25.51 -29.14
C LEU A 37 -8.53 24.17 -29.24
N GLU A 38 -7.98 23.10 -28.67
CA GLU A 38 -8.63 21.81 -28.54
C GLU A 38 -9.26 21.73 -27.14
N ARG A 39 -10.57 21.45 -27.06
CA ARG A 39 -11.25 21.30 -25.76
C ARG A 39 -11.03 19.89 -25.21
N THR A 40 -10.45 19.78 -24.03
CA THR A 40 -10.08 18.49 -23.43
C THR A 40 -10.11 18.53 -21.90
N THR A 41 -9.99 17.37 -21.24
CA THR A 41 -10.02 17.34 -19.77
C THR A 41 -8.74 17.92 -19.18
N PHE A 42 -8.73 18.23 -17.88
CA PHE A 42 -7.54 18.75 -17.23
C PHE A 42 -6.34 17.78 -17.33
N GLN A 43 -6.57 16.48 -17.18
CA GLN A 43 -5.51 15.48 -17.23
C GLN A 43 -4.96 15.33 -18.64
N ASP A 44 -5.83 15.22 -19.66
CA ASP A 44 -5.41 15.14 -21.06
C ASP A 44 -4.59 16.37 -21.48
N ALA A 45 -4.96 17.56 -21.00
CA ALA A 45 -4.22 18.79 -21.23
C ALA A 45 -2.84 18.79 -20.54
N GLN A 46 -2.77 18.32 -19.29
CA GLN A 46 -1.51 18.12 -18.57
C GLN A 46 -0.59 17.16 -19.33
N ASP A 47 -1.11 16.02 -19.76
CA ASP A 47 -0.34 14.98 -20.44
C ASP A 47 0.19 15.49 -21.78
N LYS A 48 -0.63 16.22 -22.55
CA LYS A 48 -0.21 16.88 -23.81
C LYS A 48 0.86 17.96 -23.63
N CYS A 49 0.73 18.84 -22.64
CA CYS A 49 1.79 19.83 -22.36
C CYS A 49 3.09 19.13 -21.91
N THR A 50 2.98 18.06 -21.12
CA THR A 50 4.13 17.31 -20.60
C THR A 50 4.85 16.54 -21.72
N TYR A 51 4.10 15.89 -22.61
CA TYR A 51 4.63 15.18 -23.78
C TYR A 51 5.46 16.10 -24.69
N ASN A 52 5.01 17.35 -24.89
CA ASN A 52 5.71 18.36 -25.68
C ASN A 52 6.87 19.06 -24.93
N GLY A 53 7.29 18.57 -23.77
CA GLY A 53 8.43 19.11 -23.02
C GLY A 53 8.13 20.36 -22.18
N GLY A 54 6.86 20.61 -21.86
CA GLY A 54 6.41 21.71 -21.01
C GLY A 54 5.59 21.24 -19.81
N SER A 55 4.72 22.12 -19.32
CA SER A 55 3.69 21.81 -18.33
C SER A 55 2.44 22.66 -18.61
N LEU A 56 1.29 22.35 -18.00
CA LEU A 56 0.21 23.33 -17.93
C LEU A 56 0.72 24.60 -17.28
N THR A 57 0.31 25.75 -17.82
CA THR A 57 0.87 27.05 -17.45
C THR A 57 0.75 27.34 -15.96
N THR A 58 1.86 27.64 -15.31
CA THR A 58 1.87 28.30 -14.00
C THR A 58 1.69 29.80 -14.18
N VAL A 59 1.04 30.45 -13.23
CA VAL A 59 0.94 31.90 -13.16
C VAL A 59 1.30 32.32 -11.74
N THR A 60 2.59 32.57 -11.51
CA THR A 60 3.14 32.80 -10.16
C THR A 60 3.32 34.27 -9.79
N ASP A 61 3.18 35.18 -10.75
CA ASP A 61 3.30 36.63 -10.53
C ASP A 61 2.51 37.44 -11.59
N GLU A 62 2.54 38.77 -11.46
CA GLU A 62 1.85 39.70 -12.37
C GLU A 62 2.47 39.75 -13.79
N GLU A 63 3.76 39.46 -13.96
CA GLU A 63 4.45 39.46 -15.27
C GLU A 63 4.01 38.22 -16.08
N GLU A 64 3.94 37.06 -15.42
CA GLU A 64 3.36 35.85 -16.00
C GLU A 64 1.87 36.03 -16.31
N ALA A 65 1.10 36.63 -15.39
CA ALA A 65 -0.33 36.88 -15.60
C ALA A 65 -0.59 37.81 -16.80
N ALA A 66 0.23 38.87 -16.98
CA ALA A 66 0.16 39.74 -18.15
C ALA A 66 0.55 39.01 -19.44
N SER A 67 1.58 38.15 -19.39
CA SER A 67 2.01 37.33 -20.53
C SER A 67 0.92 36.38 -20.99
N VAL A 68 0.33 35.61 -20.07
CA VAL A 68 -0.79 34.71 -20.34
C VAL A 68 -2.02 35.49 -20.80
N GLY A 69 -2.27 36.68 -20.23
CA GLY A 69 -3.33 37.59 -20.68
C GLY A 69 -3.15 38.00 -22.13
N SER A 70 -1.92 38.35 -22.55
CA SER A 70 -1.63 38.65 -23.96
C SER A 70 -1.82 37.44 -24.86
N VAL A 71 -1.48 36.22 -24.43
CA VAL A 71 -1.76 34.99 -25.20
C VAL A 71 -3.26 34.78 -25.37
N VAL A 72 -4.03 34.66 -24.27
CA VAL A 72 -5.47 34.35 -24.33
C VAL A 72 -6.23 35.41 -25.13
N SER A 73 -5.91 36.69 -24.94
CA SER A 73 -6.55 37.82 -25.64
C SER A 73 -6.40 37.80 -27.18
N ARG A 74 -5.38 37.10 -27.72
CA ARG A 74 -5.17 36.95 -29.16
C ARG A 74 -6.03 35.86 -29.79
N VAL A 75 -6.55 34.92 -28.99
CA VAL A 75 -7.17 33.68 -29.51
C VAL A 75 -8.62 33.48 -29.11
N ALA A 76 -9.10 34.08 -28.01
CA ALA A 76 -10.47 33.87 -27.56
C ALA A 76 -11.07 35.06 -26.79
N GLY A 77 -12.40 35.16 -26.88
CA GLY A 77 -13.20 36.16 -26.18
C GLY A 77 -13.47 35.80 -24.71
N ARG A 78 -14.57 35.07 -24.44
CA ARG A 78 -15.03 34.75 -23.07
C ARG A 78 -14.68 33.32 -22.61
N ASP A 79 -13.99 32.55 -23.43
CA ASP A 79 -13.69 31.15 -23.15
C ASP A 79 -12.68 30.96 -22.01
N ALA A 80 -12.70 29.75 -21.44
CA ALA A 80 -11.86 29.35 -20.33
C ALA A 80 -10.74 28.39 -20.78
N PHE A 81 -9.57 28.55 -20.17
CA PHE A 81 -8.35 27.81 -20.48
C PHE A 81 -7.76 27.19 -19.21
N TRP A 82 -7.51 25.87 -19.19
CA TRP A 82 -6.82 25.21 -18.09
C TRP A 82 -5.42 25.79 -17.86
N ILE A 83 -5.11 26.03 -16.58
CA ILE A 83 -3.77 26.31 -16.06
C ILE A 83 -3.37 25.23 -15.06
N GLY A 84 -2.10 25.10 -14.73
CA GLY A 84 -1.55 23.94 -14.02
C GLY A 84 -1.83 23.90 -12.52
N LEU A 85 -3.02 24.26 -12.06
CA LEU A 85 -3.37 24.44 -10.65
C LEU A 85 -4.57 23.54 -10.27
N ARG A 86 -4.37 22.64 -9.30
CA ARG A 86 -5.35 21.62 -8.87
C ARG A 86 -5.45 21.53 -7.35
N LEU A 87 -6.67 21.31 -6.85
CA LEU A 87 -6.98 20.89 -5.49
C LEU A 87 -7.32 19.40 -5.52
N GLN A 88 -6.69 18.61 -4.65
CA GLN A 88 -7.00 17.19 -4.52
C GLN A 88 -8.19 16.97 -3.58
N LYS A 89 -8.97 15.93 -3.82
CA LYS A 89 -10.04 15.50 -2.92
C LYS A 89 -9.48 15.24 -1.51
N GLY A 90 -10.05 15.91 -0.51
CA GLY A 90 -9.67 15.78 0.89
C GLY A 90 -8.58 16.74 1.38
N THR A 91 -7.86 17.46 0.51
CA THR A 91 -6.79 18.40 0.92
C THR A 91 -7.33 19.79 1.27
N CYS A 92 -8.25 19.87 2.23
CA CYS A 92 -8.74 21.15 2.73
C CYS A 92 -7.61 21.94 3.42
N ALA A 93 -7.31 23.12 2.91
CA ALA A 93 -6.46 24.08 3.61
C ALA A 93 -7.31 25.15 4.32
N ALA A 94 -6.86 25.62 5.49
CA ALA A 94 -7.55 26.64 6.26
C ALA A 94 -7.47 28.02 5.57
N ALA A 95 -8.44 28.90 5.84
CA ALA A 95 -8.39 30.27 5.36
C ALA A 95 -7.11 30.97 5.87
N GLY A 96 -6.22 31.35 4.94
CA GLY A 96 -4.91 31.95 5.24
C GLY A 96 -3.71 31.19 4.65
N THR A 97 -3.89 29.99 4.11
CA THR A 97 -2.84 29.27 3.38
C THR A 97 -2.66 29.77 1.94
N ALA A 98 -1.43 29.70 1.42
CA ALA A 98 -1.13 30.02 0.02
C ALA A 98 -2.02 29.21 -0.94
N LEU A 99 -2.50 29.87 -2.01
CA LEU A 99 -3.41 29.33 -3.02
C LEU A 99 -4.66 28.62 -2.48
N ARG A 100 -5.01 28.82 -1.20
CA ARG A 100 -6.14 28.18 -0.50
C ARG A 100 -6.15 26.64 -0.60
N GLY A 101 -4.96 26.02 -0.68
CA GLY A 101 -4.79 24.56 -0.75
C GLY A 101 -4.74 23.96 -2.15
N PHE A 102 -4.81 24.79 -3.20
CA PHE A 102 -4.47 24.34 -4.56
C PHE A 102 -2.94 24.26 -4.73
N GLU A 103 -2.48 23.28 -5.50
CA GLU A 103 -1.06 23.01 -5.77
C GLU A 103 -0.75 23.09 -7.27
N TRP A 104 0.46 23.56 -7.61
CA TRP A 104 0.93 23.61 -8.99
C TRP A 104 1.39 22.22 -9.44
N THR A 105 0.78 21.71 -10.51
CA THR A 105 1.11 20.43 -11.18
C THR A 105 2.53 20.36 -11.74
N SER A 106 3.20 21.50 -11.91
CA SER A 106 4.61 21.59 -12.29
C SER A 106 5.59 21.36 -11.14
N GLY A 107 5.11 21.26 -9.89
CA GLY A 107 5.94 21.12 -8.69
C GLY A 107 6.62 22.42 -8.23
N VAL A 108 6.27 23.57 -8.80
CA VAL A 108 6.75 24.89 -8.34
C VAL A 108 6.09 25.24 -7.00
N GLU A 109 6.86 25.81 -6.07
CA GLU A 109 6.35 26.23 -4.76
C GLU A 109 5.18 27.23 -4.88
N ALA A 110 4.24 27.15 -3.93
CA ALA A 110 3.01 27.92 -3.97
C ALA A 110 3.26 29.43 -3.75
N SER A 111 3.32 30.19 -4.85
CA SER A 111 3.30 31.65 -4.82
C SER A 111 2.02 32.19 -4.13
N PRO A 112 2.09 33.32 -3.40
CA PRO A 112 0.90 34.01 -2.89
C PRO A 112 0.03 34.67 -3.97
N TYR A 113 0.52 34.78 -5.22
CA TYR A 113 -0.24 35.40 -6.31
C TYR A 113 -1.51 34.61 -6.64
N SER A 114 -2.65 35.29 -6.68
CA SER A 114 -3.89 34.74 -7.26
C SER A 114 -4.87 35.85 -7.65
N ASN A 115 -5.69 35.57 -8.66
CA ASN A 115 -6.65 36.50 -9.28
C ASN A 115 -8.00 35.82 -9.52
N TRP A 116 -8.55 35.20 -8.49
CA TRP A 116 -9.87 34.57 -8.50
C TRP A 116 -10.98 35.54 -8.98
N ASP A 117 -11.87 35.05 -9.83
CA ASP A 117 -13.11 35.71 -10.27
C ASP A 117 -14.13 35.77 -9.13
N ARG A 118 -14.26 34.64 -8.45
CA ARG A 118 -14.99 34.41 -7.21
C ARG A 118 -14.12 33.47 -6.39
N GLU A 119 -14.05 33.70 -5.08
CA GLU A 119 -13.30 32.80 -4.21
C GLU A 119 -13.89 31.37 -4.25
N PRO A 120 -13.06 30.33 -4.43
CA PRO A 120 -13.54 28.96 -4.47
C PRO A 120 -14.15 28.58 -3.13
N ALA A 121 -15.32 27.94 -3.15
CA ALA A 121 -15.89 27.36 -1.95
C ALA A 121 -15.00 26.20 -1.47
N SER A 122 -14.76 26.09 -0.16
CA SER A 122 -13.89 25.08 0.45
C SER A 122 -14.54 23.68 0.51
N THR A 123 -15.14 23.23 -0.59
CA THR A 123 -15.78 21.92 -0.73
C THR A 123 -14.77 20.89 -1.24
N CYS A 124 -13.96 20.35 -0.33
CA CYS A 124 -12.89 19.38 -0.63
C CYS A 124 -13.44 17.96 -0.92
N THR A 125 -14.68 17.87 -1.40
CA THR A 125 -15.45 16.64 -1.67
C THR A 125 -15.09 15.99 -3.00
N GLU A 126 -14.50 16.75 -3.92
CA GLU A 126 -14.07 16.34 -5.26
C GLU A 126 -12.78 17.06 -5.67
N ASP A 127 -12.13 16.58 -6.73
CA ASP A 127 -10.98 17.26 -7.34
C ASP A 127 -11.46 18.52 -8.08
N ARG A 128 -10.86 19.66 -7.75
CA ARG A 128 -11.13 20.96 -8.39
C ARG A 128 -9.89 21.42 -9.17
N CYS A 129 -10.10 21.94 -10.37
CA CYS A 129 -9.03 22.41 -11.25
C CYS A 129 -9.33 23.84 -11.69
N VAL A 130 -8.29 24.63 -11.95
CA VAL A 130 -8.44 26.05 -12.24
C VAL A 130 -8.32 26.32 -13.73
N ALA A 131 -9.30 27.04 -14.27
CA ALA A 131 -9.24 27.63 -15.60
C ALA A 131 -9.17 29.17 -15.50
N VAL A 132 -8.52 29.80 -16.48
CA VAL A 132 -8.49 31.26 -16.63
C VAL A 132 -9.42 31.70 -17.75
N ARG A 133 -10.12 32.82 -17.55
CA ARG A 133 -11.00 33.43 -18.55
C ARG A 133 -10.81 34.94 -18.59
N HIS A 134 -11.03 35.57 -19.73
CA HIS A 134 -11.20 37.02 -19.77
C HIS A 134 -12.61 37.42 -19.30
N VAL A 135 -12.68 38.51 -18.53
CA VAL A 135 -13.95 39.15 -18.16
C VAL A 135 -14.36 40.20 -19.20
N ALA A 136 -13.39 40.86 -19.83
CA ALA A 136 -13.58 41.77 -20.96
C ALA A 136 -12.31 41.80 -21.84
N PRO A 137 -12.42 42.15 -23.14
CA PRO A 137 -11.26 42.35 -24.01
C PRO A 137 -10.33 43.44 -23.43
N GLY A 138 -9.04 43.12 -23.28
CA GLY A 138 -8.06 44.06 -22.73
C GLY A 138 -8.18 44.33 -21.22
N ARG A 139 -8.87 43.48 -20.44
CA ARG A 139 -8.83 43.49 -18.98
C ARG A 139 -8.48 42.13 -18.40
N ASP A 140 -7.96 42.19 -17.17
CA ASP A 140 -7.39 41.12 -16.36
C ASP A 140 -8.00 39.73 -16.60
N LEU A 141 -7.12 38.74 -16.73
CA LEU A 141 -7.51 37.34 -16.55
C LEU A 141 -8.12 37.17 -15.15
N LYS A 142 -9.10 36.29 -15.05
CA LYS A 142 -9.61 35.82 -13.76
C LYS A 142 -9.62 34.29 -13.69
N TRP A 143 -9.27 33.77 -12.54
CA TRP A 143 -9.27 32.34 -12.24
C TRP A 143 -10.65 31.89 -11.78
N THR A 144 -11.12 30.77 -12.31
CA THR A 144 -12.36 30.10 -11.91
C THR A 144 -12.06 28.64 -11.63
N ASP A 145 -12.48 28.14 -10.46
CA ASP A 145 -12.40 26.72 -10.17
C ASP A 145 -13.56 25.94 -10.82
N ALA A 146 -13.26 24.76 -11.35
CA ALA A 146 -14.21 23.87 -11.98
C ALA A 146 -13.90 22.42 -11.61
N SER A 147 -14.83 21.49 -11.89
CA SER A 147 -14.51 20.06 -11.79
C SER A 147 -13.42 19.70 -12.80
N CYS A 148 -12.39 18.97 -12.38
CA CYS A 148 -11.28 18.53 -13.25
C CYS A 148 -11.75 17.64 -14.44
N ARG A 149 -12.97 17.11 -14.36
CA ARG A 149 -13.63 16.33 -15.43
C ARG A 149 -14.30 17.20 -16.50
N GLY A 150 -14.38 18.52 -16.30
CA GLY A 150 -14.85 19.44 -17.32
C GLY A 150 -13.92 19.47 -18.54
N VAL A 151 -14.40 20.06 -19.64
CA VAL A 151 -13.58 20.27 -20.84
C VAL A 151 -13.41 21.77 -21.11
N ASN A 152 -12.16 22.19 -21.28
CA ASN A 152 -11.78 23.57 -21.61
C ASN A 152 -10.64 23.55 -22.64
N PHE A 153 -10.33 24.70 -23.22
CA PHE A 153 -9.05 24.90 -23.88
C PHE A 153 -7.90 24.82 -22.85
N TYR A 154 -6.65 24.88 -23.27
CA TYR A 154 -5.52 24.80 -22.32
C TYR A 154 -4.33 25.66 -22.74
N LEU A 155 -3.52 26.02 -21.74
CA LEU A 155 -2.31 26.82 -21.89
C LEU A 155 -1.11 25.98 -21.45
N CYS A 156 -0.08 25.89 -22.29
CA CYS A 156 1.19 25.26 -21.93
C CYS A 156 2.27 26.33 -21.69
N LYS A 157 3.15 26.06 -20.72
CA LYS A 157 4.36 26.84 -20.42
C LYS A 157 5.59 25.97 -20.65
N PHE A 158 6.56 26.51 -21.39
CA PHE A 158 7.85 25.89 -21.71
C PHE A 158 8.97 26.73 -21.09
N PRO A 159 9.57 26.31 -19.95
CA PRO A 159 10.51 27.12 -19.18
C PRO A 159 11.96 26.99 -19.67
N PHE A 160 12.64 28.09 -19.99
CA PHE A 160 14.00 28.05 -20.58
C PHE A 160 15.13 27.59 -19.64
N ALA A 161 14.85 27.40 -18.35
CA ALA A 161 15.82 26.89 -17.39
C ALA A 161 16.09 25.38 -17.59
N GLY A 162 17.37 25.00 -17.72
CA GLY A 162 17.75 23.61 -17.96
C GLY A 162 17.46 23.09 -19.37
N MET A 163 17.36 23.99 -20.35
CA MET A 163 17.15 23.67 -21.77
C MET A 163 18.46 23.65 -22.56
N CYS A 164 18.46 23.09 -23.78
CA CYS A 164 19.68 22.98 -24.59
C CYS A 164 20.20 24.36 -24.99
N GLY A 165 21.50 24.61 -24.81
CA GLY A 165 22.15 25.84 -25.28
C GLY A 165 22.21 25.97 -26.81
N PRO A 166 22.81 27.04 -27.35
CA PRO A 166 22.81 27.29 -28.78
C PRO A 166 23.69 26.28 -29.52
N LEU A 167 23.12 25.54 -30.46
CA LEU A 167 23.83 24.54 -31.24
C LEU A 167 24.89 25.21 -32.13
N ARG A 168 26.13 24.72 -32.07
CA ARG A 168 27.26 25.23 -32.86
C ARG A 168 27.49 24.33 -34.08
N LEU A 169 27.76 24.92 -35.23
CA LEU A 169 28.24 24.19 -36.40
C LEU A 169 29.74 23.95 -36.31
N GLY A 170 30.20 22.77 -36.73
CA GLY A 170 31.62 22.44 -36.87
C GLY A 170 32.27 23.01 -38.13
N GLY A 171 31.47 23.58 -39.04
CA GLY A 171 31.91 24.14 -40.32
C GLY A 171 30.91 25.15 -40.90
N PRO A 172 31.12 25.61 -42.15
CA PRO A 172 30.22 26.55 -42.80
C PRO A 172 28.84 25.92 -43.08
N GLY A 173 27.77 26.60 -42.68
CA GLY A 173 26.41 26.11 -42.87
C GLY A 173 25.34 27.02 -42.24
N ARG A 174 24.10 26.52 -42.17
CA ARG A 174 22.98 27.18 -41.50
C ARG A 174 22.21 26.18 -40.64
N ILE A 175 21.69 26.63 -39.50
CA ILE A 175 20.76 25.84 -38.66
C ILE A 175 19.36 26.46 -38.75
N SER A 176 18.34 25.62 -38.92
CA SER A 176 16.93 25.95 -38.68
C SER A 176 16.38 25.08 -37.56
N TYR A 177 15.57 25.66 -36.68
CA TYR A 177 15.02 25.00 -35.50
C TYR A 177 13.49 24.88 -35.61
N THR A 178 12.96 23.69 -35.32
CA THR A 178 11.53 23.41 -35.16
C THR A 178 11.31 22.98 -33.71
N VAL A 179 10.48 23.71 -32.98
CA VAL A 179 10.19 23.46 -31.56
C VAL A 179 8.93 22.59 -31.44
N PRO A 180 8.78 21.74 -30.39
CA PRO A 180 7.68 20.76 -30.30
C PRO A 180 6.28 21.39 -30.18
N PHE A 181 6.18 22.71 -30.03
CA PHE A 181 4.94 23.47 -29.94
C PHE A 181 4.72 24.43 -31.13
N SER A 182 5.55 24.38 -32.17
CA SER A 182 5.38 25.18 -33.39
C SER A 182 6.06 24.54 -34.60
N ASP A 183 5.25 24.15 -35.58
CA ASP A 183 5.72 23.63 -36.88
C ASP A 183 6.43 24.70 -37.74
N VAL A 184 6.23 25.98 -37.43
CA VAL A 184 6.92 27.10 -38.08
C VAL A 184 8.34 27.22 -37.52
N PRO A 185 9.39 27.36 -38.37
CA PRO A 185 10.76 27.56 -37.92
C PRO A 185 10.89 28.72 -36.92
N PHE A 186 11.38 28.42 -35.73
CA PHE A 186 11.45 29.38 -34.64
C PHE A 186 12.68 30.30 -34.82
N GLY A 187 12.50 31.60 -34.53
CA GLY A 187 13.50 32.63 -34.82
C GLY A 187 14.77 32.52 -33.95
N HIS A 188 15.87 33.13 -34.41
CA HIS A 188 17.18 33.15 -33.74
C HIS A 188 17.24 33.98 -32.43
N HIS A 189 16.12 34.21 -31.76
CA HIS A 189 16.01 35.12 -30.60
C HIS A 189 16.09 34.42 -29.24
N SER A 190 16.26 33.09 -29.21
CA SER A 190 16.39 32.28 -28.00
C SER A 190 17.79 31.67 -27.88
N ASP A 191 18.51 31.99 -26.79
CA ASP A 191 19.77 31.34 -26.43
C ASP A 191 19.59 29.86 -26.01
N PHE A 192 18.34 29.45 -25.71
CA PHE A 192 18.00 28.12 -25.19
C PHE A 192 16.84 27.47 -25.95
N TRP A 193 16.86 26.15 -26.06
CA TRP A 193 15.94 25.35 -26.88
C TRP A 193 15.24 24.25 -26.07
N PRO A 194 13.89 24.17 -26.12
CA PRO A 194 13.12 23.19 -25.36
C PRO A 194 13.44 21.74 -25.71
N TYR A 195 13.28 20.84 -24.74
CA TYR A 195 13.27 19.40 -24.97
C TYR A 195 12.33 19.05 -26.12
N GLY A 196 12.75 18.18 -27.04
CA GLY A 196 12.03 17.86 -28.27
C GLY A 196 12.28 18.84 -29.42
N THR A 197 13.01 19.95 -29.22
CA THR A 197 13.42 20.82 -30.34
C THR A 197 14.27 20.05 -31.32
N PHE A 198 13.85 20.09 -32.58
CA PHE A 198 14.55 19.51 -33.69
C PHE A 198 15.37 20.60 -34.42
N ALA A 199 16.67 20.40 -34.54
CA ALA A 199 17.59 21.27 -35.26
C ALA A 199 18.05 20.58 -36.56
N LEU A 200 17.90 21.30 -37.68
CA LEU A 200 18.37 20.88 -38.99
C LEU A 200 19.53 21.77 -39.41
N ALA A 201 20.72 21.18 -39.55
CA ALA A 201 21.93 21.85 -39.99
C ALA A 201 22.22 21.51 -41.45
N THR A 202 22.34 22.52 -42.32
CA THR A 202 22.73 22.36 -43.73
C THR A 202 24.16 22.86 -43.95
N CYS A 203 25.02 22.02 -44.52
CA CYS A 203 26.47 22.23 -44.60
C CYS A 203 26.99 21.78 -45.97
N GLY A 204 26.97 22.71 -46.94
CA GLY A 204 27.13 22.35 -48.34
C GLY A 204 26.05 21.37 -48.78
N ASP A 205 26.46 20.23 -49.33
CA ASP A 205 25.56 19.15 -49.77
C ASP A 205 25.13 18.20 -48.62
N GLN A 206 25.64 18.40 -47.40
CA GLN A 206 25.30 17.57 -46.24
C GLN A 206 24.19 18.18 -45.40
N VAL A 207 23.35 17.30 -44.83
CA VAL A 207 22.30 17.67 -43.88
C VAL A 207 22.49 16.85 -42.61
N ALA A 208 22.77 17.53 -41.50
CA ALA A 208 22.87 16.95 -40.17
C ALA A 208 21.63 17.28 -39.33
N ARG A 209 21.26 16.36 -38.45
CA ARG A 209 20.07 16.44 -37.60
C ARG A 209 20.51 16.36 -36.15
N ALA A 210 19.98 17.22 -35.30
CA ALA A 210 20.13 17.12 -33.85
C ALA A 210 18.77 17.34 -33.17
N ILE A 211 18.56 16.73 -32.01
CA ILE A 211 17.35 16.89 -31.19
C ILE A 211 17.76 17.20 -29.75
N CYS A 212 17.09 18.18 -29.14
CA CYS A 212 17.31 18.49 -27.72
C CYS A 212 16.65 17.41 -26.86
N THR A 213 17.45 16.63 -26.12
CA THR A 213 16.97 15.49 -25.32
C THR A 213 17.28 15.67 -23.83
N LYS A 214 16.55 14.93 -22.98
CA LYS A 214 16.73 14.91 -21.53
C LYS A 214 17.23 13.51 -21.15
N GLN A 215 18.48 13.42 -20.72
CA GLN A 215 19.13 12.18 -20.31
C GLN A 215 19.61 12.30 -18.87
N ASN A 216 19.12 11.41 -17.99
CA ASN A 216 19.63 11.20 -16.63
C ASN A 216 19.92 12.50 -15.85
N HIS A 217 18.91 13.37 -15.73
CA HIS A 217 18.95 14.71 -15.11
C HIS A 217 19.74 15.81 -15.85
N THR A 218 20.38 15.52 -16.98
CA THR A 218 21.00 16.51 -17.88
C THR A 218 20.18 16.72 -19.15
N VAL A 219 20.41 17.84 -19.84
CA VAL A 219 19.72 18.20 -21.10
C VAL A 219 20.76 18.64 -22.11
N ALA A 220 20.79 17.95 -23.26
CA ALA A 220 21.83 18.09 -24.27
C ALA A 220 21.30 17.78 -25.68
N TRP A 221 22.05 18.22 -26.70
CA TRP A 221 21.79 17.86 -28.09
C TRP A 221 22.21 16.41 -28.34
N ALA A 222 21.35 15.65 -29.01
CA ALA A 222 21.61 14.30 -29.50
C ALA A 222 21.56 14.27 -31.04
N PRO A 223 22.56 13.71 -31.74
CA PRO A 223 23.84 13.23 -31.20
C PRO A 223 24.69 14.37 -30.60
N PRO A 224 25.59 14.07 -29.65
CA PRO A 224 26.47 15.07 -29.04
C PRO A 224 27.50 15.62 -30.03
N GLY A 225 28.09 16.77 -29.68
CA GLY A 225 29.04 17.49 -30.53
C GLY A 225 28.41 18.37 -31.62
N PRO A 226 29.22 19.22 -32.27
CA PRO A 226 28.73 20.16 -33.27
C PRO A 226 28.42 19.44 -34.60
N PRO A 227 27.19 19.54 -35.16
CA PRO A 227 26.90 19.04 -36.50
C PRO A 227 27.86 19.62 -37.54
N CYS A 228 28.20 18.78 -38.54
CA CYS A 228 29.12 19.09 -39.62
C CYS A 228 30.61 19.19 -39.25
N ALA A 229 31.03 18.64 -38.11
CA ALA A 229 32.43 18.33 -37.83
C ALA A 229 32.94 17.20 -38.75
N SER A 230 34.22 17.24 -39.15
CA SER A 230 34.81 16.22 -40.02
C SER A 230 35.20 14.95 -39.26
N SER A 231 35.37 13.82 -39.98
CA SER A 231 35.80 12.55 -39.38
C SER A 231 37.24 12.56 -38.83
N ARG A 232 37.99 13.65 -39.00
CA ARG A 232 39.32 13.86 -38.39
C ARG A 232 39.28 14.59 -37.04
N GLU A 233 38.11 15.07 -36.61
CA GLU A 233 37.97 15.97 -35.45
C GLU A 233 37.18 15.34 -34.28
N ARG A 234 36.67 14.10 -34.42
CA ARG A 234 36.16 13.34 -33.28
C ARG A 234 37.34 12.78 -32.48
N SER A 235 37.61 13.44 -31.36
CA SER A 235 38.65 13.09 -30.40
C SER A 235 38.03 12.91 -29.02
N CYS A 236 38.50 11.93 -28.24
CA CYS A 236 38.14 11.75 -26.84
C CYS A 236 38.45 12.97 -25.96
N GLU A 237 39.30 13.89 -26.43
CA GLU A 237 39.62 15.16 -25.76
C GLU A 237 38.41 16.12 -25.67
N TYR A 238 37.48 16.04 -26.62
CA TYR A 238 36.27 16.87 -26.66
C TYR A 238 35.04 16.04 -26.30
N GLU A 239 34.38 16.40 -25.20
CA GLU A 239 33.14 15.75 -24.71
C GLU A 239 33.22 14.20 -24.66
N ASN A 240 34.38 13.66 -24.27
CA ASN A 240 34.66 12.22 -24.25
C ASN A 240 34.38 11.53 -25.61
N GLY A 241 34.56 12.26 -26.73
CA GLY A 241 34.29 11.76 -28.08
C GLY A 241 32.83 11.44 -28.38
N GLY A 242 31.90 11.79 -27.48
CA GLY A 242 30.49 11.38 -27.52
C GLY A 242 30.16 10.07 -26.78
N CYS A 243 31.14 9.42 -26.13
CA CYS A 243 30.94 8.15 -25.43
C CYS A 243 30.36 8.34 -24.02
N GLU A 244 29.38 7.52 -23.61
CA GLU A 244 28.80 7.59 -22.27
C GLU A 244 29.81 7.20 -21.15
N HIS A 245 30.62 6.16 -21.38
CA HIS A 245 31.50 5.59 -20.35
C HIS A 245 32.99 5.78 -20.62
N VAL A 246 33.53 5.12 -21.65
CA VAL A 246 34.97 5.12 -21.96
C VAL A 246 35.14 5.40 -23.45
N CYS A 247 35.95 6.40 -23.77
CA CYS A 247 36.38 6.70 -25.14
C CYS A 247 37.82 6.24 -25.35
N ALA A 248 38.15 5.79 -26.55
CA ALA A 248 39.52 5.41 -26.91
C ALA A 248 39.94 5.86 -28.32
N GLU A 249 41.20 6.29 -28.44
CA GLU A 249 41.82 6.74 -29.69
C GLU A 249 42.48 5.59 -30.47
N PRO A 250 42.59 5.67 -31.81
CA PRO A 250 42.17 6.77 -32.68
C PRO A 250 40.66 6.81 -32.96
N GLY A 251 40.11 8.01 -33.14
CA GLY A 251 38.80 8.25 -33.77
C GLY A 251 37.60 8.06 -32.86
N ALA A 252 37.77 8.28 -31.55
CA ALA A 252 36.70 8.26 -30.55
C ALA A 252 35.80 6.99 -30.57
N ARG A 253 36.39 5.79 -30.46
CA ARG A 253 35.60 4.56 -30.27
C ARG A 253 35.10 4.46 -28.83
N CYS A 254 33.87 4.01 -28.63
CA CYS A 254 33.29 3.89 -27.29
C CYS A 254 33.37 2.47 -26.73
N ALA A 255 33.43 2.37 -25.40
CA ALA A 255 33.39 1.14 -24.64
C ALA A 255 32.69 1.37 -23.30
N CYS A 256 32.07 0.31 -22.78
CA CYS A 256 31.32 0.35 -21.53
C CYS A 256 32.12 -0.22 -20.35
N ARG A 257 31.73 0.17 -19.12
CA ARG A 257 32.27 -0.39 -17.88
C ARG A 257 31.62 -1.74 -17.56
N ASP A 258 32.22 -2.51 -16.68
CA ASP A 258 31.69 -3.82 -16.25
C ASP A 258 30.21 -3.72 -15.83
N GLY A 259 29.37 -4.63 -16.34
CA GLY A 259 27.93 -4.62 -16.13
C GLY A 259 27.13 -3.71 -17.07
N TYR A 260 27.75 -3.22 -18.15
CA TYR A 260 27.07 -2.46 -19.21
C TYR A 260 27.50 -2.93 -20.60
N GLU A 261 26.56 -2.95 -21.56
CA GLU A 261 26.78 -3.28 -22.97
C GLU A 261 26.58 -2.06 -23.87
N LEU A 262 27.33 -2.00 -24.98
CA LEU A 262 27.30 -0.88 -25.92
C LEU A 262 26.02 -0.95 -26.78
N GLY A 263 25.28 0.15 -26.86
CA GLY A 263 24.05 0.25 -27.63
C GLY A 263 24.25 0.29 -29.14
N GLU A 264 23.15 0.21 -29.88
CA GLU A 264 23.13 0.25 -31.36
C GLU A 264 23.62 1.60 -31.95
N ASP A 265 23.73 2.64 -31.12
CA ASP A 265 24.30 3.94 -31.50
C ASP A 265 25.84 3.99 -31.40
N GLU A 266 26.47 2.87 -31.00
CA GLU A 266 27.91 2.69 -30.77
C GLU A 266 28.51 3.69 -29.75
N ALA A 267 27.68 4.32 -28.90
CA ALA A 267 28.09 5.41 -28.00
C ALA A 267 27.49 5.33 -26.59
N SER A 268 26.23 4.92 -26.47
CA SER A 268 25.52 4.75 -25.20
C SER A 268 25.78 3.38 -24.59
N CYS A 269 25.66 3.27 -23.28
CA CYS A 269 25.91 2.06 -22.51
C CYS A 269 24.66 1.64 -21.72
N ALA A 270 23.95 0.63 -22.19
CA ALA A 270 22.83 0.06 -21.45
C ALA A 270 23.33 -0.84 -20.32
N PRO A 271 22.71 -0.86 -19.12
CA PRO A 271 23.01 -1.86 -18.10
C PRO A 271 22.81 -3.27 -18.68
N THR A 272 23.81 -4.14 -18.55
CA THR A 272 23.65 -5.57 -18.86
C THR A 272 22.61 -6.13 -17.89
N ASP A 273 21.49 -6.65 -18.39
CA ASP A 273 20.50 -7.31 -17.52
C ASP A 273 21.16 -8.52 -16.84
N PRO A 274 21.38 -8.48 -15.50
CA PRO A 274 22.07 -9.55 -14.81
C PRO A 274 21.23 -10.82 -14.74
N CYS A 275 19.96 -10.81 -15.16
CA CYS A 275 19.05 -11.94 -15.20
C CYS A 275 18.92 -12.62 -16.58
N HIS A 276 19.41 -12.01 -17.67
CA HIS A 276 19.17 -12.48 -19.04
C HIS A 276 19.76 -13.89 -19.36
N ALA A 277 20.81 -14.31 -18.63
CA ALA A 277 21.51 -15.58 -18.87
C ALA A 277 21.61 -16.47 -17.61
N VAL A 278 20.73 -16.27 -16.61
CA VAL A 278 20.87 -16.88 -15.28
C VAL A 278 19.88 -18.04 -15.05
N PRO A 279 20.35 -19.21 -14.58
CA PRO A 279 19.47 -20.31 -14.20
C PRO A 279 18.97 -20.15 -12.75
N CYS A 280 18.15 -19.13 -12.50
CA CYS A 280 17.28 -19.13 -11.32
C CYS A 280 16.10 -20.07 -11.61
N SER A 281 15.68 -20.87 -10.63
CA SER A 281 14.54 -21.79 -10.83
C SER A 281 13.17 -21.10 -10.94
N HIS A 282 13.05 -19.87 -10.45
CA HIS A 282 11.81 -19.11 -10.39
C HIS A 282 12.04 -17.64 -10.76
N GLU A 283 12.30 -16.78 -9.78
CA GLU A 283 12.40 -15.33 -9.97
C GLU A 283 13.85 -14.87 -9.81
N CYS A 284 14.26 -13.94 -10.66
CA CYS A 284 15.58 -13.30 -10.64
C CYS A 284 15.40 -11.80 -10.43
N VAL A 285 16.15 -11.22 -9.51
CA VAL A 285 16.15 -9.78 -9.22
C VAL A 285 17.56 -9.22 -9.31
N ALA A 286 17.69 -8.01 -9.88
CA ALA A 286 18.96 -7.29 -9.89
C ALA A 286 19.41 -6.96 -8.45
N ALA A 287 20.70 -7.12 -8.19
CA ALA A 287 21.31 -6.92 -6.87
C ALA A 287 22.62 -6.12 -7.00
N PRO A 288 23.12 -5.47 -5.93
CA PRO A 288 24.35 -4.65 -5.98
C PRO A 288 25.63 -5.38 -6.45
N HIS A 289 25.58 -6.70 -6.56
CA HIS A 289 26.69 -7.58 -6.98
C HIS A 289 26.25 -8.55 -8.10
N GLY A 290 25.35 -8.12 -8.98
CA GLY A 290 24.82 -8.90 -10.10
C GLY A 290 23.35 -9.23 -9.94
N TYR A 291 23.02 -10.49 -9.65
CA TYR A 291 21.65 -10.96 -9.44
C TYR A 291 21.49 -11.68 -8.09
N ALA A 292 20.24 -11.81 -7.66
CA ALA A 292 19.81 -12.74 -6.63
C ALA A 292 18.58 -13.51 -7.14
N CYS A 293 18.50 -14.81 -6.82
CA CYS A 293 17.28 -15.59 -7.06
C CYS A 293 16.34 -15.49 -5.85
N THR A 294 15.05 -15.27 -6.09
CA THR A 294 13.99 -15.25 -5.07
C THR A 294 13.03 -16.42 -5.25
N CYS A 295 12.40 -16.85 -4.15
CA CYS A 295 11.47 -17.96 -4.14
C CYS A 295 10.04 -17.51 -3.84
N PRO A 296 9.02 -18.15 -4.45
CA PRO A 296 7.62 -17.92 -4.08
C PRO A 296 7.36 -18.23 -2.60
N ARG A 297 6.29 -17.66 -2.05
CA ARG A 297 5.88 -17.92 -0.65
C ARG A 297 5.71 -19.42 -0.39
N GLY A 298 6.21 -19.88 0.76
CA GLY A 298 6.22 -21.28 1.17
C GLY A 298 7.45 -22.08 0.71
N LEU A 299 8.22 -21.56 -0.26
CA LEU A 299 9.49 -22.17 -0.66
C LEU A 299 10.67 -21.32 -0.15
N HIS A 300 11.76 -21.99 0.23
CA HIS A 300 13.00 -21.33 0.64
C HIS A 300 14.08 -21.51 -0.42
N LEU A 301 15.04 -20.59 -0.45
CA LEU A 301 16.17 -20.68 -1.37
C LEU A 301 17.13 -21.78 -0.91
N GLY A 302 17.44 -22.71 -1.79
CA GLY A 302 18.32 -23.84 -1.53
C GLY A 302 19.79 -23.45 -1.30
N PRO A 303 20.64 -24.41 -0.88
CA PRO A 303 22.04 -24.14 -0.55
C PRO A 303 22.87 -23.54 -1.71
N ASP A 304 22.48 -23.84 -2.94
CA ASP A 304 23.10 -23.35 -4.18
C ASP A 304 22.71 -21.92 -4.56
N ARG A 305 21.76 -21.32 -3.82
CA ARG A 305 21.17 -19.99 -4.05
C ARG A 305 20.47 -19.83 -5.41
N ARG A 306 19.99 -20.91 -6.03
CA ARG A 306 19.35 -20.91 -7.36
C ARG A 306 18.04 -21.68 -7.41
N HIS A 307 17.98 -22.82 -6.72
CA HIS A 307 16.78 -23.65 -6.68
C HIS A 307 15.93 -23.33 -5.46
N CYS A 308 14.61 -23.31 -5.63
CA CYS A 308 13.67 -23.20 -4.53
C CYS A 308 13.36 -24.60 -3.99
N VAL A 309 13.61 -24.79 -2.70
CA VAL A 309 13.29 -26.01 -1.95
C VAL A 309 12.01 -25.82 -1.15
N ASP A 310 11.19 -26.85 -1.16
CA ASP A 310 9.95 -26.89 -0.40
C ASP A 310 10.22 -27.02 1.11
N VAL A 311 9.36 -26.42 1.94
CA VAL A 311 9.46 -26.49 3.40
C VAL A 311 8.36 -27.40 3.91
N ASP A 312 8.71 -28.61 4.36
CA ASP A 312 7.71 -29.56 4.88
C ASP A 312 7.15 -29.08 6.24
N GLU A 313 6.04 -28.34 6.19
CA GLU A 313 5.40 -27.81 7.39
C GLU A 313 4.69 -28.92 8.20
N CYS A 314 4.43 -30.10 7.62
CA CYS A 314 3.85 -31.22 8.35
C CYS A 314 4.76 -31.74 9.47
N LEU A 315 6.08 -31.49 9.39
CA LEU A 315 7.03 -31.77 10.47
C LEU A 315 6.73 -31.01 11.76
N LEU A 316 6.04 -29.86 11.68
CA LEU A 316 5.59 -29.08 12.83
C LEU A 316 4.22 -29.52 13.38
N ARG A 317 3.61 -30.56 12.81
CA ARG A 317 2.27 -31.10 13.14
C ARG A 317 1.16 -30.03 13.21
N PRO A 318 1.00 -29.14 12.21
CA PRO A 318 -0.04 -28.10 12.20
C PRO A 318 -1.47 -28.65 12.25
N CYS A 319 -1.68 -29.89 11.79
CA CYS A 319 -2.96 -30.59 11.84
C CYS A 319 -3.24 -31.31 13.18
N GLY A 320 -2.35 -31.20 14.19
CA GLY A 320 -2.51 -31.86 15.47
C GLY A 320 -2.42 -33.39 15.37
N GLU A 321 -3.53 -34.08 15.64
CA GLU A 321 -3.68 -35.55 15.47
C GLU A 321 -4.23 -35.96 14.10
N HIS A 322 -4.60 -34.98 13.26
CA HIS A 322 -5.20 -35.22 11.95
C HIS A 322 -4.10 -35.45 10.90
N ALA A 323 -4.45 -36.13 9.81
CA ALA A 323 -3.49 -36.44 8.76
C ALA A 323 -3.04 -35.17 8.02
N CYS A 324 -1.74 -34.87 8.07
CA CYS A 324 -1.11 -33.80 7.31
C CYS A 324 -0.56 -34.33 5.98
N HIS A 325 -0.63 -33.53 4.92
CA HIS A 325 0.00 -33.82 3.64
C HIS A 325 0.69 -32.57 3.11
N ASN A 326 2.01 -32.65 2.99
CA ASN A 326 2.85 -31.58 2.48
C ASN A 326 2.62 -31.37 0.97
N THR A 327 2.78 -30.14 0.48
CA THR A 327 2.63 -29.75 -0.93
C THR A 327 3.63 -28.65 -1.30
N PRO A 328 4.04 -28.50 -2.58
CA PRO A 328 5.00 -27.44 -2.93
C PRO A 328 4.51 -26.04 -2.54
N GLY A 329 5.19 -25.43 -1.55
CA GLY A 329 4.89 -24.11 -1.01
C GLY A 329 3.74 -24.04 0.01
N SER A 330 3.22 -25.17 0.51
CA SER A 330 2.16 -25.19 1.52
C SER A 330 1.87 -26.60 2.06
N TYR A 331 0.86 -26.74 2.91
CA TYR A 331 0.37 -28.05 3.36
C TYR A 331 -1.16 -28.09 3.38
N ARG A 332 -1.70 -29.31 3.40
CA ARG A 332 -3.14 -29.55 3.60
C ARG A 332 -3.40 -30.55 4.72
N CYS A 333 -4.33 -30.21 5.61
CA CYS A 333 -4.85 -31.15 6.59
C CYS A 333 -6.04 -31.93 6.00
N ARG A 334 -5.97 -33.26 6.06
CA ARG A 334 -7.13 -34.13 5.85
C ARG A 334 -7.78 -34.40 7.20
N CYS A 335 -8.89 -33.72 7.45
CA CYS A 335 -9.58 -33.81 8.72
C CYS A 335 -10.37 -35.11 8.89
N ASN A 336 -10.47 -35.57 10.13
CA ASN A 336 -11.30 -36.70 10.53
C ASN A 336 -12.79 -36.31 10.47
N GLN A 337 -13.69 -37.29 10.54
CA GLN A 337 -15.12 -37.05 10.57
C GLN A 337 -15.50 -36.14 11.75
N GLY A 338 -16.44 -35.21 11.53
CA GLY A 338 -16.81 -34.17 12.50
C GLY A 338 -15.88 -32.95 12.52
N PHE A 339 -14.84 -32.90 11.67
CA PHE A 339 -13.93 -31.75 11.58
C PHE A 339 -13.79 -31.25 10.14
N GLN A 340 -13.62 -29.94 9.98
CA GLN A 340 -13.42 -29.25 8.70
C GLN A 340 -12.08 -28.51 8.66
N ALA A 341 -11.52 -28.35 7.46
CA ALA A 341 -10.28 -27.60 7.25
C ALA A 341 -10.58 -26.10 7.20
N ALA A 342 -10.03 -25.33 8.16
CA ALA A 342 -10.16 -23.88 8.24
C ALA A 342 -8.82 -23.27 8.67
N GLU A 343 -8.35 -22.24 7.95
CA GLU A 343 -7.07 -21.55 8.23
C GLU A 343 -5.84 -22.49 8.25
N GLY A 344 -5.83 -23.53 7.43
CA GLY A 344 -4.75 -24.52 7.39
C GLY A 344 -4.76 -25.54 8.53
N ARG A 345 -5.75 -25.51 9.43
CA ARG A 345 -5.90 -26.45 10.56
C ARG A 345 -7.24 -27.18 10.50
N CYS A 346 -7.34 -28.32 11.17
CA CYS A 346 -8.65 -28.96 11.38
C CYS A 346 -9.34 -28.32 12.58
N GLN A 347 -10.56 -27.85 12.36
CA GLN A 347 -11.44 -27.30 13.38
C GLN A 347 -12.69 -28.16 13.49
N ASP A 348 -13.21 -28.26 14.71
CA ASP A 348 -14.43 -28.99 15.01
C ASP A 348 -15.63 -28.39 14.25
N VAL A 349 -16.53 -29.23 13.76
CA VAL A 349 -17.78 -28.77 13.14
C VAL A 349 -18.83 -28.66 14.23
N ASP A 350 -19.22 -27.43 14.58
CA ASP A 350 -20.32 -27.21 15.53
C ASP A 350 -21.65 -27.62 14.88
N GLU A 351 -22.04 -28.86 15.13
CA GLU A 351 -23.28 -29.44 14.60
C GLU A 351 -24.51 -28.84 15.30
N CYS A 352 -24.36 -28.31 16.53
CA CYS A 352 -25.43 -27.65 17.26
C CYS A 352 -25.85 -26.31 16.65
N ALA A 353 -24.98 -25.64 15.88
CA ALA A 353 -25.33 -24.46 15.10
C ALA A 353 -26.50 -24.73 14.11
N GLY A 354 -26.68 -25.98 13.67
CA GLY A 354 -27.80 -26.42 12.83
C GLY A 354 -29.11 -26.74 13.57
N SER A 355 -29.14 -26.64 14.91
CA SER A 355 -30.26 -27.10 15.77
C SER A 355 -30.75 -28.54 15.46
N PRO A 356 -29.86 -29.56 15.46
CA PRO A 356 -30.19 -30.93 15.06
C PRO A 356 -31.03 -31.69 16.10
N CYS A 357 -31.08 -31.20 17.34
CA CYS A 357 -31.78 -31.83 18.46
C CYS A 357 -33.11 -31.11 18.76
N PRO A 358 -34.18 -31.83 19.11
CA PRO A 358 -35.49 -31.23 19.37
C PRO A 358 -35.64 -30.56 20.76
N GLN A 359 -34.67 -30.76 21.68
CA GLN A 359 -34.77 -30.34 23.08
C GLN A 359 -33.56 -29.49 23.49
N GLY A 360 -32.37 -30.09 23.62
CA GLY A 360 -31.09 -29.39 23.79
C GLY A 360 -29.96 -30.08 23.01
N CYS A 361 -28.87 -29.37 22.74
CA CYS A 361 -27.72 -29.87 21.97
C CYS A 361 -26.41 -29.43 22.64
N VAL A 362 -25.48 -30.37 22.80
CA VAL A 362 -24.12 -30.13 23.30
C VAL A 362 -23.14 -30.60 22.22
N ASN A 363 -22.33 -29.67 21.72
CA ASN A 363 -21.28 -29.94 20.76
C ASN A 363 -20.03 -30.49 21.46
N SER A 364 -19.30 -31.38 20.80
CA SER A 364 -18.10 -32.04 21.34
C SER A 364 -17.09 -32.33 20.21
N PRO A 365 -15.79 -32.49 20.48
CA PRO A 365 -14.80 -32.69 19.43
C PRO A 365 -15.10 -33.92 18.55
N GLY A 366 -15.52 -33.68 17.31
CA GLY A 366 -15.88 -34.66 16.29
C GLY A 366 -17.33 -35.16 16.33
N SER A 367 -18.19 -34.64 17.22
CA SER A 367 -19.60 -35.04 17.29
C SER A 367 -20.48 -34.16 18.19
N PHE A 368 -21.79 -34.42 18.22
CA PHE A 368 -22.72 -33.79 19.15
C PHE A 368 -23.56 -34.82 19.89
N SER A 369 -24.09 -34.42 21.04
CA SER A 369 -25.10 -35.17 21.80
C SER A 369 -26.31 -34.29 22.10
N CYS A 370 -27.50 -34.87 22.00
CA CYS A 370 -28.73 -34.22 22.41
C CYS A 370 -28.97 -34.38 23.92
N GLU A 371 -29.27 -33.27 24.58
CA GLU A 371 -29.78 -33.28 25.95
C GLU A 371 -31.28 -33.58 25.92
N CYS A 372 -31.68 -34.60 26.68
CA CYS A 372 -33.05 -35.06 26.76
C CYS A 372 -33.70 -34.62 28.07
N PHE A 373 -34.94 -34.13 28.00
CA PHE A 373 -35.75 -33.76 29.15
C PHE A 373 -36.14 -34.99 29.99
N PRO A 374 -36.52 -34.81 31.27
CA PRO A 374 -37.07 -35.89 32.08
C PRO A 374 -38.23 -36.61 31.37
N GLY A 375 -38.28 -37.94 31.48
CA GLY A 375 -39.22 -38.80 30.73
C GLY A 375 -38.72 -39.20 29.33
N TYR A 376 -37.58 -38.70 28.86
CA TYR A 376 -36.96 -39.12 27.60
C TYR A 376 -35.61 -39.82 27.84
N SER A 377 -35.30 -40.79 26.97
CA SER A 377 -34.03 -41.51 26.97
C SER A 377 -33.23 -41.18 25.71
N SER A 378 -31.91 -41.04 25.86
CA SER A 378 -31.02 -40.81 24.74
C SER A 378 -30.73 -42.12 24.00
N LYS A 379 -30.89 -42.11 22.69
CA LYS A 379 -30.75 -43.25 21.76
C LYS A 379 -29.88 -42.86 20.58
N ARG A 380 -29.38 -43.87 19.83
CA ARG A 380 -28.48 -43.69 18.68
C ARG A 380 -27.28 -42.81 19.03
N ASP A 381 -26.46 -43.29 19.96
CA ASP A 381 -25.18 -42.69 20.38
C ASP A 381 -25.30 -41.22 20.80
N GLY A 382 -26.35 -40.89 21.56
CA GLY A 382 -26.59 -39.54 22.06
C GLY A 382 -27.49 -38.67 21.18
N ARG A 383 -27.80 -39.07 19.94
CA ARG A 383 -28.29 -38.17 18.89
C ARG A 383 -29.81 -38.07 18.75
N VAL A 384 -30.58 -38.88 19.47
CA VAL A 384 -32.05 -38.84 19.44
C VAL A 384 -32.60 -38.99 20.85
N CYS A 385 -33.54 -38.13 21.24
CA CYS A 385 -34.33 -38.29 22.45
C CYS A 385 -35.61 -39.05 22.11
N GLU A 386 -35.76 -40.26 22.65
CA GLU A 386 -36.94 -41.10 22.48
C GLU A 386 -37.68 -41.21 23.82
N ASP A 387 -39.00 -41.04 23.77
CA ASP A 387 -39.92 -41.09 24.91
C ASP A 387 -39.80 -42.42 25.67
N VAL A 388 -39.79 -42.37 27.00
CA VAL A 388 -39.69 -43.57 27.85
C VAL A 388 -41.10 -44.06 28.18
N ASP A 389 -41.47 -45.21 27.65
CA ASP A 389 -42.76 -45.83 27.97
C ASP A 389 -42.74 -46.46 29.37
N GLU A 390 -43.07 -45.67 30.41
CA GLU A 390 -43.10 -46.16 31.79
C GLU A 390 -44.27 -47.12 32.08
N CYS A 391 -45.18 -47.34 31.13
CA CYS A 391 -46.19 -48.39 31.25
C CYS A 391 -45.57 -49.80 31.14
N LEU A 392 -44.41 -49.94 30.49
CA LEU A 392 -43.69 -51.21 30.39
C LEU A 392 -43.12 -51.68 31.74
N ASP A 393 -42.82 -50.74 32.64
CA ASP A 393 -42.34 -51.01 34.01
C ASP A 393 -43.49 -51.32 35.00
N GLY A 394 -44.74 -51.39 34.54
CA GLY A 394 -45.88 -51.80 35.37
C GLY A 394 -46.26 -50.80 36.46
N ARG A 395 -46.00 -49.49 36.25
CA ARG A 395 -46.14 -48.45 37.29
C ARG A 395 -47.57 -48.10 37.73
N CYS A 396 -48.60 -48.60 37.06
CA CYS A 396 -50.00 -48.39 37.40
C CYS A 396 -50.65 -49.66 37.96
N VAL A 397 -51.51 -49.52 38.98
CA VAL A 397 -52.43 -50.60 39.40
C VAL A 397 -53.59 -50.76 38.40
N GLY A 398 -54.04 -49.64 37.82
CA GLY A 398 -55.06 -49.61 36.76
C GLY A 398 -54.50 -49.71 35.35
N ARG A 399 -55.27 -49.26 34.36
CA ARG A 399 -54.81 -49.12 32.97
C ARG A 399 -53.77 -48.00 32.89
N CYS A 400 -52.59 -48.30 32.35
CA CYS A 400 -51.60 -47.29 32.01
C CYS A 400 -51.81 -46.74 30.58
N VAL A 401 -51.47 -45.47 30.37
CA VAL A 401 -51.37 -44.82 29.06
C VAL A 401 -50.11 -43.97 29.03
N ASN A 402 -49.17 -44.33 28.14
CA ASN A 402 -47.95 -43.56 27.92
C ASN A 402 -48.25 -42.19 27.28
N THR A 403 -47.42 -41.19 27.59
CA THR A 403 -47.51 -39.81 27.07
C THR A 403 -46.13 -39.19 26.84
N PRO A 404 -45.99 -38.19 25.96
CA PRO A 404 -44.69 -37.55 25.74
C PRO A 404 -44.11 -36.94 27.03
N GLY A 405 -43.06 -37.55 27.58
CA GLY A 405 -42.38 -37.15 28.82
C GLY A 405 -42.97 -37.72 30.12
N GLY A 406 -43.79 -38.77 30.07
CA GLY A 406 -44.30 -39.45 31.26
C GLY A 406 -45.53 -40.34 31.01
N PHE A 407 -46.23 -40.76 32.05
CA PHE A 407 -47.39 -41.66 31.92
C PHE A 407 -48.58 -41.18 32.75
N ARG A 408 -49.77 -41.70 32.44
CA ARG A 408 -50.97 -41.56 33.29
C ARG A 408 -51.69 -42.88 33.52
N CYS A 409 -52.18 -43.06 34.74
CA CYS A 409 -53.00 -44.21 35.12
C CYS A 409 -54.50 -43.87 35.04
N SER A 410 -55.34 -44.86 34.74
CA SER A 410 -56.79 -44.78 34.86
C SER A 410 -57.38 -46.06 35.45
N CYS A 411 -58.36 -45.91 36.33
CA CYS A 411 -58.94 -47.02 37.07
C CYS A 411 -60.17 -47.62 36.36
N PRO A 412 -60.34 -48.95 36.36
CA PRO A 412 -61.52 -49.60 35.82
C PRO A 412 -62.70 -49.56 36.80
N GLY A 413 -63.93 -49.46 36.27
CA GLY A 413 -65.16 -49.56 37.07
C GLY A 413 -65.44 -48.30 37.91
N ASN A 414 -65.85 -48.49 39.16
CA ASN A 414 -66.16 -47.44 40.15
C ASN A 414 -65.00 -47.15 41.12
N LEU A 415 -63.77 -47.47 40.73
CA LEU A 415 -62.56 -47.15 41.48
C LEU A 415 -62.06 -45.76 41.05
N GLN A 416 -61.70 -44.91 42.00
CA GLN A 416 -61.03 -43.64 41.75
C GLN A 416 -59.51 -43.79 41.82
N LEU A 417 -58.79 -42.92 41.11
CA LEU A 417 -57.33 -42.82 41.21
C LEU A 417 -56.98 -42.13 42.54
N ALA A 418 -56.09 -42.72 43.32
CA ALA A 418 -55.65 -42.16 44.60
C ALA A 418 -54.72 -40.95 44.40
N ASP A 419 -54.46 -40.21 45.49
CA ASP A 419 -53.58 -39.01 45.50
C ASP A 419 -52.13 -39.31 45.08
N ASP A 420 -51.71 -40.58 45.06
CA ASP A 420 -50.40 -41.02 44.54
C ASP A 420 -50.32 -41.05 43.00
N GLY A 421 -51.45 -40.89 42.31
CA GLY A 421 -51.56 -40.89 40.85
C GLY A 421 -51.39 -42.26 40.18
N VAL A 422 -51.24 -43.35 40.94
CA VAL A 422 -50.91 -44.69 40.42
C VAL A 422 -51.78 -45.83 40.96
N SER A 423 -52.36 -45.66 42.16
CA SER A 423 -53.20 -46.64 42.82
C SER A 423 -54.69 -46.41 42.59
N CYS A 424 -55.48 -47.48 42.61
CA CYS A 424 -56.94 -47.41 42.44
C CYS A 424 -57.65 -47.78 43.75
N VAL A 425 -58.49 -46.88 44.27
CA VAL A 425 -59.21 -47.04 45.55
C VAL A 425 -60.73 -46.96 45.37
N PRO A 426 -61.54 -47.64 46.21
CA PRO A 426 -63.00 -47.52 46.17
C PRO A 426 -63.49 -46.12 46.58
N GLU A 427 -64.58 -45.65 45.97
CA GLU A 427 -65.30 -44.46 46.45
C GLU A 427 -65.75 -44.66 47.91
N ALA A 428 -65.36 -43.74 48.79
CA ALA A 428 -65.57 -43.86 50.22
C ALA A 428 -67.00 -43.44 50.63
N GLY A 429 -67.80 -44.41 51.12
CA GLY A 429 -69.12 -44.09 51.66
C GLY A 429 -69.86 -45.25 52.35
N SER A 430 -69.53 -45.53 53.62
CA SER A 430 -70.49 -45.82 54.73
C SER A 430 -69.80 -46.33 56.03
N VAL A 431 -70.12 -45.64 57.14
CA VAL A 431 -70.16 -46.01 58.59
C VAL A 431 -69.70 -47.41 59.09
N GLU A 432 -69.19 -47.62 60.32
CA GLU A 432 -68.60 -46.77 61.40
C GLU A 432 -68.06 -47.71 62.53
N ALA A 433 -67.37 -47.17 63.53
CA ALA A 433 -67.02 -47.72 64.86
C ALA A 433 -65.83 -48.72 64.96
N GLN A 434 -64.95 -48.65 65.97
CA GLN A 434 -64.79 -47.67 67.07
C GLN A 434 -63.35 -47.73 67.66
N ALA A 435 -62.77 -46.56 67.97
CA ALA A 435 -62.10 -46.14 69.22
C ALA A 435 -61.15 -47.13 70.00
N THR A 436 -60.02 -46.78 70.64
CA THR A 436 -59.27 -45.52 71.02
C THR A 436 -57.98 -45.99 71.79
N PRO A 437 -57.13 -45.14 72.45
CA PRO A 437 -56.55 -43.82 72.12
C PRO A 437 -55.00 -43.77 72.37
N THR A 438 -54.45 -42.55 72.56
CA THR A 438 -53.12 -42.16 73.11
C THR A 438 -51.88 -42.39 72.22
N ALA A 439 -50.93 -41.44 72.10
CA ALA A 439 -50.83 -40.10 72.69
C ALA A 439 -50.11 -39.11 71.74
N SER A 440 -50.56 -37.86 71.72
CA SER A 440 -49.90 -36.74 71.02
C SER A 440 -48.98 -35.96 71.97
N VAL A 441 -47.74 -35.70 71.54
CA VAL A 441 -46.88 -34.68 72.18
C VAL A 441 -46.23 -33.81 71.09
N THR A 442 -46.66 -32.56 71.05
CA THR A 442 -46.17 -31.48 70.20
C THR A 442 -44.78 -31.01 70.62
N ARG A 443 -43.88 -30.67 69.68
CA ARG A 443 -42.78 -29.69 69.87
C ARG A 443 -42.15 -29.29 68.51
N PRO A 444 -41.40 -28.16 68.40
CA PRO A 444 -41.86 -27.10 67.52
C PRO A 444 -40.76 -26.52 66.59
N ALA A 445 -41.11 -25.44 65.89
CA ALA A 445 -40.23 -24.69 65.01
C ALA A 445 -39.04 -23.99 65.72
N THR A 446 -38.00 -23.72 64.91
CA THR A 446 -36.92 -22.71 64.97
C THR A 446 -36.75 -21.80 66.20
N PRO A 447 -35.49 -21.48 66.59
CA PRO A 447 -34.87 -20.28 65.98
C PRO A 447 -33.34 -20.30 65.76
N THR A 448 -32.90 -19.22 65.09
CA THR A 448 -31.55 -18.76 64.71
C THR A 448 -30.54 -18.67 65.87
N THR A 449 -29.25 -19.01 65.65
CA THR A 449 -28.07 -18.09 65.72
C THR A 449 -26.69 -18.80 65.75
N SER A 450 -25.67 -18.04 65.38
CA SER A 450 -24.21 -18.30 65.34
C SER A 450 -23.56 -18.92 66.59
N VAL A 451 -22.50 -19.71 66.39
CA VAL A 451 -21.44 -19.93 67.41
C VAL A 451 -20.03 -19.85 66.78
N THR A 452 -19.09 -19.26 67.53
CA THR A 452 -17.71 -18.94 67.15
C THR A 452 -16.69 -19.92 67.76
N ARG A 453 -15.51 -20.02 67.13
CA ARG A 453 -14.30 -20.79 67.53
C ARG A 453 -13.83 -20.56 69.00
N PRO A 454 -13.39 -21.62 69.69
CA PRO A 454 -12.02 -21.70 70.29
C PRO A 454 -11.42 -23.14 70.20
N ALA A 455 -10.19 -23.53 70.55
CA ALA A 455 -8.82 -22.99 70.70
C ALA A 455 -7.97 -24.10 71.42
N THR A 456 -6.71 -24.34 70.99
CA THR A 456 -5.49 -24.85 71.72
C THR A 456 -5.55 -25.37 73.18
N PRO A 457 -4.69 -26.32 73.64
CA PRO A 457 -3.20 -26.33 73.49
C PRO A 457 -2.60 -27.76 73.23
N THR A 458 -1.29 -28.04 73.06
CA THR A 458 -0.11 -27.81 73.95
C THR A 458 1.25 -27.95 73.24
N THR A 459 2.27 -27.32 73.83
CA THR A 459 3.73 -27.43 73.57
C THR A 459 4.33 -28.68 74.29
N PRO A 460 5.65 -28.99 74.33
CA PRO A 460 6.87 -28.22 73.95
C PRO A 460 7.90 -29.09 73.15
N VAL A 461 9.24 -28.89 73.05
CA VAL A 461 10.21 -27.97 73.68
C VAL A 461 11.50 -27.74 72.83
N THR A 462 12.07 -26.53 72.87
CA THR A 462 13.49 -26.13 72.58
C THR A 462 14.15 -26.39 71.20
N ARG A 463 14.53 -25.32 70.45
CA ARG A 463 15.87 -24.64 70.37
C ARG A 463 16.87 -25.34 69.41
N LYS A 464 17.73 -24.65 68.64
CA LYS A 464 18.08 -23.21 68.63
C LYS A 464 18.69 -22.81 67.26
N SER A 465 18.49 -21.52 66.94
CA SER A 465 19.47 -20.57 66.37
C SER A 465 19.88 -20.67 64.89
N ARG A 466 20.07 -19.56 64.16
CA ARG A 466 19.89 -18.13 64.52
C ARG A 466 19.65 -17.27 63.27
N ALA A 467 18.88 -16.19 63.47
CA ALA A 467 19.01 -14.85 62.90
C ALA A 467 19.31 -14.71 61.38
N ALA A 468 18.37 -14.26 60.54
CA ALA A 468 17.82 -12.89 60.47
C ALA A 468 18.78 -11.87 59.81
N GLY A 469 18.31 -10.96 58.94
CA GLY A 469 16.93 -10.77 58.46
C GLY A 469 16.75 -9.41 57.77
N SER A 470 15.50 -9.11 57.39
CA SER A 470 15.01 -7.85 56.78
C SER A 470 15.51 -7.54 55.35
N GLY A 471 14.69 -7.19 54.35
CA GLY A 471 13.22 -7.08 54.26
C GLY A 471 12.73 -5.68 53.90
N VAL A 472 11.45 -5.58 53.47
CA VAL A 472 10.57 -4.37 53.53
C VAL A 472 10.91 -3.26 52.49
N THR A 473 10.00 -2.68 51.68
CA THR A 473 8.55 -2.89 51.46
C THR A 473 8.09 -2.34 50.09
N VAL A 474 6.91 -2.79 49.64
CA VAL A 474 6.05 -2.16 48.62
C VAL A 474 5.31 -0.95 49.19
N PHE A 475 4.98 0.06 48.37
CA PHE A 475 3.69 0.77 48.50
C PHE A 475 3.08 1.11 47.13
N VAL A 476 1.76 0.98 47.05
CA VAL A 476 0.90 1.15 45.86
C VAL A 476 0.16 2.47 45.95
N LEU A 477 -0.07 3.17 44.83
CA LEU A 477 -1.28 3.96 44.61
C LEU A 477 -1.69 3.93 43.12
N ALA A 478 -3.00 4.05 42.86
CA ALA A 478 -3.64 3.83 41.57
C ALA A 478 -4.09 5.15 40.90
N SER A 479 -4.34 5.14 39.57
CA SER A 479 -5.50 5.82 38.92
C SER A 479 -5.58 5.62 37.38
N VAL A 480 -6.79 5.24 36.96
CA VAL A 480 -7.50 5.20 35.65
C VAL A 480 -7.15 6.15 34.46
N ILE A 481 -7.24 5.58 33.23
CA ILE A 481 -7.74 6.15 31.91
C ILE A 481 -6.80 7.12 31.12
N PRO A 482 -6.76 7.16 29.74
CA PRO A 482 -7.18 6.22 28.67
C PRO A 482 -6.07 5.85 27.63
N LEU A 483 -6.40 5.01 26.63
CA LEU A 483 -5.63 4.82 25.38
C LEU A 483 -5.72 6.04 24.44
N SER A 484 -4.58 6.45 23.86
CA SER A 484 -4.38 6.69 22.40
C SER A 484 -2.98 7.24 22.11
N LEU A 485 -2.52 7.08 20.85
CA LEU A 485 -1.23 7.52 20.29
C LEU A 485 0.04 6.79 20.79
N LEU A 486 0.54 5.88 19.96
CA LEU A 486 1.99 5.61 19.85
C LEU A 486 2.33 5.29 18.38
N VAL A 487 2.71 6.34 17.65
CA VAL A 487 3.35 6.23 16.33
C VAL A 487 4.80 5.78 16.56
N CYS A 488 5.21 4.68 15.92
CA CYS A 488 6.61 4.27 15.95
C CYS A 488 7.44 5.18 15.05
N VAL A 489 8.23 6.08 15.65
CA VAL A 489 9.40 6.69 15.00
C VAL A 489 10.65 6.17 15.71
N SER A 490 11.44 5.41 14.97
CA SER A 490 12.75 4.91 15.40
C SER A 490 13.76 6.04 15.54
N VAL A 491 14.22 6.30 16.77
CA VAL A 491 15.39 7.18 17.02
C VAL A 491 16.57 6.32 17.44
N ALA A 492 17.69 6.47 16.73
CA ALA A 492 18.91 5.71 16.99
C ALA A 492 19.53 6.05 18.35
N ALA A 493 19.88 5.03 19.13
CA ALA A 493 20.58 5.20 20.40
C ALA A 493 22.08 5.47 20.15
N VAL A 494 22.51 6.70 20.41
CA VAL A 494 23.93 7.08 20.43
C VAL A 494 24.57 6.53 21.71
N ALA A 495 25.36 5.46 21.58
CA ALA A 495 26.17 4.94 22.68
C ALA A 495 27.47 5.75 22.84
N ALA A 496 27.59 6.48 23.95
CA ALA A 496 28.75 7.32 24.24
C ALA A 496 29.97 6.52 24.73
N TYR A 497 31.15 6.77 24.15
CA TYR A 497 32.43 6.31 24.70
C TYR A 497 33.14 7.43 25.48
N ARG A 498 33.61 7.12 26.69
CA ARG A 498 34.38 8.02 27.56
C ARG A 498 35.83 8.14 27.08
N CYS A 499 36.29 9.35 26.80
CA CYS A 499 37.73 9.64 26.65
C CYS A 499 38.41 9.80 28.02
N SER A 500 39.35 8.91 28.35
CA SER A 500 40.34 9.12 29.41
C SER A 500 41.67 9.63 28.83
N ARG A 501 42.12 10.81 29.27
CA ARG A 501 43.42 11.38 28.84
C ARG A 501 44.59 10.57 29.42
N GLY A 502 45.46 10.06 28.55
CA GLY A 502 46.81 9.62 28.90
C GLY A 502 47.85 10.36 28.04
N ARG A 503 48.78 11.09 28.66
CA ARG A 503 49.91 11.70 27.94
C ARG A 503 51.04 10.69 27.81
N SER A 504 51.57 10.51 26.60
CA SER A 504 53.02 10.43 26.41
C SER A 504 53.38 10.86 24.98
N ALA A 505 54.60 11.35 24.78
CA ALA A 505 55.05 11.94 23.53
C ALA A 505 56.10 11.04 22.84
N SER A 506 56.03 10.92 21.52
CA SER A 506 57.24 11.03 20.69
C SER A 506 56.91 11.31 19.22
N ARG A 507 57.84 11.97 18.52
CA ARG A 507 57.78 12.24 17.08
C ARG A 507 58.26 11.01 16.29
N LYS A 508 57.60 10.69 15.17
CA LYS A 508 58.26 10.58 13.84
C LYS A 508 57.23 10.44 12.70
N LYS A 509 57.73 10.56 11.46
CA LYS A 509 56.98 10.81 10.23
C LYS A 509 56.42 9.54 9.59
N GLY A 510 55.25 9.68 8.95
CA GLY A 510 54.96 9.18 7.60
C GLY A 510 55.04 7.69 7.32
N ALA A 511 53.88 7.03 7.34
CA ALA A 511 53.53 5.95 6.42
C ALA A 511 51.99 5.83 6.37
N THR A 512 51.41 5.79 5.18
CA THR A 512 50.06 5.25 4.98
C THR A 512 50.13 3.74 5.18
N VAL A 513 49.28 3.19 6.04
CA VAL A 513 49.19 1.74 6.29
C VAL A 513 47.81 1.29 5.82
N ASP A 514 47.79 0.40 4.83
CA ASP A 514 46.59 -0.31 4.42
C ASP A 514 46.10 -1.19 5.58
N SER A 515 44.85 -1.02 5.99
CA SER A 515 44.22 -1.83 7.04
C SER A 515 43.08 -2.65 6.45
N TYR A 516 43.42 -3.86 6.00
CA TYR A 516 42.46 -4.93 5.74
C TYR A 516 41.86 -5.42 7.07
N CYS A 517 40.53 -5.46 7.17
CA CYS A 517 39.85 -6.07 8.31
C CYS A 517 39.42 -7.50 7.96
N TRP A 518 40.04 -8.48 8.61
CA TRP A 518 39.54 -9.86 8.62
C TRP A 518 38.57 -10.09 9.78
N VAL A 519 37.54 -10.89 9.53
CA VAL A 519 36.58 -11.37 10.53
C VAL A 519 37.23 -12.49 11.34
N SER A 520 37.04 -12.49 12.66
CA SER A 520 37.21 -13.70 13.47
C SER A 520 36.06 -13.84 14.47
N SER A 521 35.15 -14.77 14.18
CA SER A 521 34.35 -15.45 15.19
C SER A 521 35.19 -16.62 15.72
N GLY A 522 35.23 -16.82 17.04
CA GLY A 522 36.09 -17.84 17.62
C GLY A 522 35.80 -18.13 19.09
N ALA A 523 35.10 -19.23 19.35
CA ALA A 523 35.12 -19.94 20.61
C ALA A 523 35.44 -21.40 20.31
N GLY A 524 36.50 -21.96 20.90
CA GLY A 524 36.88 -23.37 20.71
C GLY A 524 38.39 -23.64 20.70
N THR A 525 38.91 -24.14 21.82
CA THR A 525 40.23 -24.81 21.99
C THR A 525 40.17 -26.25 21.44
N TRP A 526 41.20 -26.89 20.87
CA TRP A 526 42.53 -27.26 21.42
C TRP A 526 43.57 -27.49 20.28
N PRO A 527 44.88 -27.67 20.57
CA PRO A 527 45.96 -27.66 19.58
C PRO A 527 46.48 -29.06 19.17
N ASP A 528 47.20 -29.13 18.05
CA ASP A 528 48.45 -29.91 17.95
C ASP A 528 49.31 -29.44 16.76
N ASN A 529 50.65 -29.55 16.89
CA ASN A 529 51.63 -29.09 15.89
C ASN A 529 51.91 -30.15 14.81
N VAL A 530 51.99 -29.75 13.53
CA VAL A 530 52.87 -30.39 12.52
C VAL A 530 53.43 -29.33 11.56
N GLU A 531 54.69 -29.49 11.16
CA GLU A 531 55.48 -28.51 10.39
C GLU A 531 55.32 -28.61 8.84
N VAL A 532 55.68 -27.51 8.18
CA VAL A 532 55.81 -27.27 6.72
C VAL A 532 57.14 -27.89 6.24
N PRO A 533 57.28 -28.56 5.05
CA PRO A 533 57.44 -27.85 3.76
C PRO A 533 57.03 -28.65 2.47
N LYS A 534 57.06 -28.10 1.25
CA LYS A 534 57.53 -26.80 0.70
C LYS A 534 56.43 -26.14 -0.14
#